data_AF-A0A967UPH2-F1
#
_entry.id   AF-A0A967UPH2-F1
#
_cell.length_a   1.000
_cell.length_b   1.000
_cell.length_c   1.000
_cell.angle_alpha   90.00
_cell.angle_beta   90.00
_cell.angle_gamma   90.00
#
_symmetry.space_group_name_H-M   'P 1'
#
loop_
_entity.id
_entity.type
_entity.pdbx_description
1 polymer ?
#
loop_
_entity_poly.entity_id
_entity_poly.type
_entity_poly.pdbx_seq_one_letter_code
_entity_poly.pdbx_strand_id
1 'polypeptide(L)'
;MTNWNRRVAAATRVRSGGGDHTPVDERLRSLDLPAGLHPDDARAVAALMRLADSRKAGFTATILGRIEHSGRTIRHVQIVVMGNPQGVTAVIGDAEEELETDSVTGLPGRTYLFGAIDTALQSVLRRDHHVGVFVVDIDRFKTLNDRHGFGPGDDVLRTLATRLEATLRPDDTLVRSGGDEFAVVSPDVLGVA
;
A
#
# COMPACT_ATOMS: atom_id res chain seq x y z
N MET A 1 10.88 28.64 -10.95
CA MET A 1 10.83 27.17 -11.07
C MET A 1 12.03 26.59 -10.35
N THR A 2 11.89 26.33 -9.05
CA THR A 2 12.98 25.90 -8.17
C THR A 2 13.26 24.41 -8.38
N ASN A 3 14.54 24.06 -8.47
CA ASN A 3 15.10 22.79 -8.93
C ASN A 3 14.82 21.62 -7.96
N TRP A 4 13.56 21.18 -7.91
CA TRP A 4 13.02 20.09 -7.08
C TRP A 4 13.78 18.77 -7.25
N ASN A 5 14.19 18.45 -8.49
CA ASN A 5 14.85 17.18 -8.84
C ASN A 5 16.20 16.97 -8.14
N ARG A 6 16.92 18.05 -7.74
CA ARG A 6 18.21 17.90 -7.03
C ARG A 6 18.08 17.59 -5.54
N ARG A 7 16.94 17.88 -4.89
CA ARG A 7 16.77 17.70 -3.44
C ARG A 7 16.21 16.32 -3.08
N VAL A 8 15.43 15.72 -3.99
CA VAL A 8 14.90 14.34 -3.85
C VAL A 8 16.00 13.30 -4.10
N ALA A 9 16.88 13.53 -5.09
CA ALA A 9 17.97 12.61 -5.44
C ALA A 9 19.01 12.36 -4.32
N ALA A 10 19.13 13.28 -3.35
CA ALA A 10 20.07 13.14 -2.25
C ALA A 10 19.55 12.26 -1.08
N ALA A 11 18.26 11.94 -1.07
CA ALA A 11 17.59 11.33 0.09
C ALA A 11 16.96 9.96 -0.18
N THR A 12 17.11 9.39 -1.37
CA THR A 12 16.70 8.01 -1.68
C THR A 12 17.64 7.03 -0.97
N ARG A 13 17.33 6.71 0.30
CA ARG A 13 18.04 5.65 1.04
C ARG A 13 17.23 4.38 0.95
N VAL A 14 17.65 3.46 0.11
CA VAL A 14 17.05 2.13 0.11
C VAL A 14 17.54 1.36 1.34
N ARG A 15 16.61 0.73 2.08
CA ARG A 15 16.91 -0.09 3.24
C ARG A 15 16.35 -1.49 2.99
N SER A 16 17.19 -2.51 3.07
CA SER A 16 16.76 -3.91 3.08
C SER A 16 16.19 -4.24 4.46
N GLY A 17 14.97 -4.77 4.52
CA GLY A 17 14.50 -5.54 5.67
C GLY A 17 15.37 -6.79 5.83
N GLY A 18 15.62 -7.21 7.07
CA GLY A 18 16.66 -8.20 7.37
C GLY A 18 16.29 -9.63 6.97
N GLY A 19 17.23 -10.32 6.32
CA GLY A 19 17.18 -11.76 6.05
C GLY A 19 17.73 -12.10 4.67
N ASP A 20 19.03 -12.40 4.60
CA ASP A 20 19.79 -12.93 3.45
C ASP A 20 19.63 -12.23 2.07
N HIS A 21 20.61 -11.36 1.79
CA HIS A 21 21.11 -10.92 0.49
C HIS A 21 20.26 -11.13 -0.78
N THR A 22 19.18 -10.37 -0.92
CA THR A 22 18.87 -9.80 -2.26
C THR A 22 19.43 -8.37 -2.28
N PRO A 23 20.47 -8.09 -3.09
CA PRO A 23 20.93 -6.73 -3.26
C PRO A 23 19.77 -5.88 -3.76
N VAL A 24 19.48 -4.79 -3.04
CA VAL A 24 18.61 -3.72 -3.54
C VAL A 24 19.02 -3.44 -4.99
N ASP A 25 18.08 -3.61 -5.92
CA ASP A 25 18.32 -3.37 -7.34
C ASP A 25 18.87 -1.95 -7.53
N GLU A 26 20.04 -1.83 -8.16
CA GLU A 26 20.74 -0.57 -8.37
C GLU A 26 19.86 0.45 -9.14
N ARG A 27 18.88 -0.04 -9.91
CA ARG A 27 17.85 0.79 -10.56
C ARG A 27 16.93 1.51 -9.59
N LEU A 28 16.63 0.94 -8.42
CA LEU A 28 15.81 1.63 -7.40
C LEU A 28 16.54 2.84 -6.81
N ARG A 29 17.88 2.81 -6.79
CA ARG A 29 18.71 3.91 -6.29
C ARG A 29 18.76 5.10 -7.25
N SER A 30 18.58 4.85 -8.54
CA SER A 30 18.62 5.86 -9.60
C SER A 30 17.25 6.28 -10.13
N LEU A 31 16.16 5.74 -9.55
CA LEU A 31 14.80 6.05 -9.98
C LEU A 31 14.44 7.52 -9.70
N ASP A 32 14.07 8.25 -10.74
CA ASP A 32 13.62 9.64 -10.62
C ASP A 32 12.14 9.67 -10.21
N LEU A 33 11.86 9.92 -8.93
CA LEU A 33 10.47 10.02 -8.45
C LEU A 33 9.87 11.41 -8.72
N PRO A 34 8.60 11.50 -9.14
CA PRO A 34 7.67 10.39 -9.42
C PRO A 34 7.74 9.86 -10.88
N ALA A 35 8.62 10.40 -11.72
CA ALA A 35 8.67 10.13 -13.16
C ALA A 35 9.00 8.68 -13.55
N GLY A 36 9.71 7.93 -12.69
CA GLY A 36 10.06 6.52 -12.89
C GLY A 36 8.97 5.54 -12.45
N LEU A 37 7.82 6.01 -11.96
CA LEU A 37 6.69 5.17 -11.59
C LEU A 37 5.73 4.98 -12.78
N HIS A 38 4.90 3.96 -12.69
CA HIS A 38 3.71 3.83 -13.53
C HIS A 38 2.88 5.12 -13.48
N PRO A 39 2.30 5.60 -14.61
CA PRO A 39 1.61 6.90 -14.66
C PRO A 39 0.52 7.10 -13.61
N ASP A 40 -0.22 6.04 -13.28
CA ASP A 40 -1.28 6.08 -12.27
C ASP A 40 -0.72 6.32 -10.86
N ASP A 41 0.41 5.71 -10.54
CA ASP A 41 1.04 5.80 -9.21
C ASP A 41 1.87 7.08 -9.09
N ALA A 42 2.42 7.57 -10.21
CA ALA A 42 3.16 8.82 -10.27
C ALA A 42 2.31 10.01 -9.78
N ARG A 43 1.01 10.02 -10.10
CA ARG A 43 0.07 11.05 -9.62
C ARG A 43 -0.13 10.99 -8.11
N ALA A 44 -0.36 9.79 -7.58
CA ALA A 44 -0.58 9.57 -6.14
C ALA A 44 0.66 9.95 -5.33
N VAL A 45 1.85 9.51 -5.76
CA VAL A 45 3.12 9.83 -5.11
C VAL A 45 3.42 11.32 -5.18
N ALA A 46 3.17 11.98 -6.32
CA ALA A 46 3.31 13.44 -6.42
C ALA A 46 2.40 14.19 -5.43
N ALA A 47 1.16 13.73 -5.24
CA ALA A 47 0.23 14.32 -4.29
C ALA A 47 0.70 14.13 -2.84
N LEU A 48 1.14 12.92 -2.48
CA LEU A 48 1.72 12.63 -1.16
C LEU A 48 2.96 13.46 -0.85
N MET A 49 3.86 13.63 -1.82
CA MET A 49 5.05 14.47 -1.65
C MET A 49 4.69 15.94 -1.41
N ARG A 50 3.68 16.48 -2.11
CA ARG A 50 3.20 17.85 -1.85
C ARG A 50 2.59 17.98 -0.45
N LEU A 51 1.85 16.96 -0.02
CA LEU A 51 1.26 16.93 1.32
C LEU A 51 2.35 16.87 2.40
N ALA A 52 3.37 16.02 2.20
CA ALA A 52 4.54 15.93 3.09
C ALA A 52 5.28 17.26 3.23
N ASP A 53 5.48 17.97 2.11
CA ASP A 53 6.13 19.29 2.10
C ASP A 53 5.33 20.32 2.91
N SER A 54 4.00 20.31 2.77
CA SER A 54 3.11 21.22 3.50
C SER A 54 3.06 20.95 5.01
N ARG A 55 3.22 19.68 5.42
CA ARG A 55 3.14 19.24 6.81
C ARG A 55 4.50 19.28 7.53
N LYS A 56 5.61 19.52 6.82
CA LYS A 56 6.99 19.48 7.33
C LYS A 56 7.18 18.27 8.26
N ALA A 57 7.67 18.45 9.49
CA ALA A 57 7.86 17.37 10.46
C ALA A 57 6.52 16.76 10.92
N GLY A 58 6.46 15.43 10.95
CA GLY A 58 5.28 14.68 11.44
C GLY A 58 4.44 14.05 10.34
N PHE A 59 4.92 14.04 9.09
CA PHE A 59 4.28 13.31 8.00
C PHE A 59 5.10 12.09 7.61
N THR A 60 4.49 10.92 7.68
CA THR A 60 5.00 9.68 7.10
C THR A 60 3.83 8.97 6.43
N ALA A 61 4.00 8.58 5.17
CA ALA A 61 3.03 7.81 4.43
C ALA A 61 3.74 6.71 3.63
N THR A 62 3.16 5.52 3.59
CA THR A 62 3.64 4.41 2.77
C THR A 62 2.63 4.10 1.69
N ILE A 63 3.09 4.01 0.45
CA ILE A 63 2.27 3.64 -0.71
C ILE A 63 2.95 2.51 -1.49
N LEU A 64 2.14 1.61 -2.05
CA LEU A 64 2.62 0.65 -3.03
C LEU A 64 2.60 1.30 -4.40
N GLY A 65 3.74 1.30 -5.09
CA GLY A 65 3.87 1.81 -6.44
C GLY A 65 4.32 0.72 -7.39
N ARG A 66 4.07 0.95 -8.67
CA ARG A 66 4.53 0.11 -9.78
C ARG A 66 5.66 0.83 -10.49
N ILE A 67 6.72 0.10 -10.83
CA ILE A 67 7.75 0.55 -11.75
C ILE A 67 7.76 -0.35 -12.98
N GLU A 68 8.00 0.26 -14.13
CA GLU A 68 8.15 -0.48 -15.37
C GLU A 68 9.54 -1.14 -15.43
N HIS A 69 9.56 -2.44 -15.69
CA HIS A 69 10.74 -3.25 -15.84
C HIS A 69 10.82 -3.79 -17.27
N SER A 70 11.92 -3.46 -17.96
CA SER A 70 12.26 -3.98 -19.29
C SER A 70 11.13 -3.79 -20.33
N GLY A 71 10.37 -2.69 -20.22
CA GLY A 71 9.35 -2.27 -21.18
C GLY A 71 8.06 -3.10 -21.19
N ARG A 72 7.90 -4.07 -20.29
CA ARG A 72 6.73 -4.99 -20.26
C ARG A 72 6.33 -5.51 -18.89
N THR A 73 7.26 -5.63 -17.93
CA THR A 73 6.97 -6.24 -16.63
C THR A 73 6.75 -5.14 -15.59
N ILE A 74 5.68 -5.22 -14.81
CA ILE A 74 5.48 -4.31 -13.68
C ILE A 74 6.11 -4.93 -12.44
N ARG A 75 7.04 -4.21 -11.79
CA ARG A 75 7.54 -4.56 -10.46
C ARG A 75 6.86 -3.69 -9.42
N HIS A 76 6.34 -4.31 -8.36
CA HIS A 76 5.79 -3.59 -7.22
C HIS A 76 6.91 -3.15 -6.27
N VAL A 77 6.80 -1.93 -5.77
CA VAL A 77 7.76 -1.32 -4.84
C VAL A 77 7.01 -0.62 -3.72
N GLN A 78 7.53 -0.69 -2.50
CA GLN A 78 7.04 0.17 -1.42
C GLN A 78 7.74 1.52 -1.48
N ILE A 79 6.97 2.59 -1.36
CA ILE A 79 7.46 3.96 -1.37
C ILE A 79 7.02 4.62 -0.07
N VAL A 80 7.99 4.98 0.77
CA VAL A 80 7.77 5.69 2.02
C VAL A 80 8.11 7.15 1.81
N VAL A 81 7.11 8.02 1.90
CA VAL A 81 7.25 9.48 1.81
C VAL A 81 7.23 10.06 3.21
N MET A 82 8.28 10.81 3.56
CA MET A 82 8.46 11.45 4.85
C MET A 82 8.64 12.95 4.69
N GLY A 83 7.88 13.73 5.43
CA GLY A 83 8.11 15.16 5.64
C GLY A 83 9.01 15.38 6.84
N ASN A 84 10.05 16.19 6.68
CA ASN A 84 10.94 16.59 7.77
C ASN A 84 11.27 18.10 7.67
N PRO A 85 11.92 18.71 8.69
CA PRO A 85 12.25 20.14 8.65
C PRO A 85 13.17 20.56 7.50
N GLN A 86 13.90 19.62 6.89
CA GLN A 86 14.86 19.84 5.80
C GLN A 86 14.22 19.67 4.41
N GLY A 87 13.02 19.10 4.34
CA GLY A 87 12.22 18.89 3.13
C GLY A 87 11.49 17.55 3.14
N VAL A 88 11.21 17.04 1.94
CA VAL A 88 10.59 15.73 1.74
C VAL A 88 11.66 14.71 1.37
N THR A 89 11.62 13.56 2.05
CA THR A 89 12.44 12.38 1.72
C THR A 89 11.52 11.27 1.25
N ALA A 90 11.87 10.61 0.15
CA ALA A 90 11.21 9.39 -0.30
C ALA A 90 12.20 8.22 -0.25
N VAL A 91 11.78 7.10 0.30
CA VAL A 91 12.54 5.85 0.32
C VAL A 91 11.76 4.83 -0.50
N ILE A 92 12.44 4.19 -1.44
CA ILE A 92 11.88 3.09 -2.22
C ILE A 92 12.52 1.81 -1.71
N GLY A 93 11.69 0.89 -1.26
CA GLY A 93 12.10 -0.49 -1.00
C GLY A 93 11.55 -1.37 -2.12
N ASP A 94 12.18 -2.53 -2.28
CA ASP A 94 11.40 -3.64 -2.79
C ASP A 94 10.15 -3.74 -1.92
N ALA A 95 8.99 -3.84 -2.56
CA ALA A 95 7.94 -4.57 -1.90
C ALA A 95 8.54 -5.97 -1.81
N GLU A 96 9.11 -6.32 -0.66
CA GLU A 96 9.26 -7.72 -0.26
C GLU A 96 7.96 -8.40 -0.70
N GLU A 97 8.03 -9.65 -1.16
CA GLU A 97 6.85 -10.48 -1.39
C GLU A 97 5.99 -10.47 -0.12
N GLU A 98 5.21 -9.42 0.05
CA GLU A 98 4.07 -9.32 0.92
C GLU A 98 3.16 -10.27 0.20
N LEU A 99 3.29 -11.53 0.63
CA LEU A 99 2.72 -12.70 0.02
C LEU A 99 1.35 -12.28 -0.49
N GLU A 100 1.03 -12.64 -1.73
CA GLU A 100 -0.33 -12.43 -2.24
C GLU A 100 -1.37 -12.95 -1.24
N THR A 101 -0.97 -13.83 -0.31
CA THR A 101 -1.70 -14.32 0.84
C THR A 101 -1.02 -14.02 2.19
N ASP A 102 -1.73 -13.34 3.10
CA ASP A 102 -1.34 -13.15 4.50
C ASP A 102 -1.22 -14.49 5.24
N SER A 103 -0.09 -14.72 5.91
CA SER A 103 0.23 -16.01 6.54
C SER A 103 -0.55 -16.31 7.83
N VAL A 104 -1.14 -15.29 8.47
CA VAL A 104 -1.91 -15.46 9.71
C VAL A 104 -3.36 -15.81 9.42
N THR A 105 -3.96 -15.10 8.45
CA THR A 105 -5.39 -15.20 8.12
C THR A 105 -5.70 -16.03 6.88
N GLY A 106 -4.72 -16.20 5.98
CA GLY A 106 -4.94 -16.84 4.68
C GLY A 106 -5.66 -15.95 3.66
N LEU A 107 -5.93 -14.68 3.99
CA LEU A 107 -6.55 -13.72 3.08
C LEU A 107 -5.54 -13.15 2.10
N PRO A 108 -6.00 -12.56 0.98
CA PRO A 108 -5.13 -11.74 0.16
C PRO A 108 -4.38 -10.67 0.96
N GLY A 109 -3.10 -10.48 0.65
CA GLY A 109 -2.25 -9.46 1.26
C GLY A 109 -2.44 -8.08 0.64
N ARG A 110 -1.84 -7.05 1.26
CA ARG A 110 -1.94 -5.64 0.85
C ARG A 110 -1.64 -5.40 -0.63
N THR A 111 -0.72 -6.15 -1.22
CA THR A 111 -0.33 -6.07 -2.64
C THR A 111 -1.48 -6.41 -3.59
N TYR A 112 -2.38 -7.30 -3.19
CA TYR A 112 -3.55 -7.69 -3.97
C TYR A 112 -4.61 -6.59 -4.05
N LEU A 113 -4.69 -5.71 -3.04
CA LEU A 113 -5.75 -4.71 -2.92
C LEU A 113 -5.90 -3.83 -4.15
N PHE A 114 -4.79 -3.30 -4.67
CA PHE A 114 -4.82 -2.40 -5.82
C PHE A 114 -5.25 -3.12 -7.10
N GLY A 115 -4.79 -4.36 -7.31
CA GLY A 115 -5.24 -5.19 -8.42
C GLY A 115 -6.74 -5.53 -8.34
N ALA A 116 -7.25 -5.78 -7.13
CA ALA A 116 -8.67 -5.99 -6.89
C ALA A 116 -9.51 -4.73 -7.18
N ILE A 117 -9.04 -3.55 -6.75
CA ILE A 117 -9.69 -2.27 -7.06
C ILE A 117 -9.70 -2.02 -8.57
N ASP A 118 -8.57 -2.18 -9.25
CA ASP A 118 -8.48 -2.02 -10.71
C ASP A 118 -9.46 -2.98 -11.41
N THR A 119 -9.51 -4.25 -10.99
CA THR A 119 -10.44 -5.24 -11.54
C THR A 119 -11.90 -4.86 -11.30
N ALA A 120 -12.24 -4.42 -10.09
CA ALA A 120 -13.58 -3.97 -9.74
C ALA A 120 -14.00 -2.72 -10.54
N LEU A 121 -13.09 -1.76 -10.73
CA LEU A 121 -13.36 -0.59 -11.56
C LEU A 121 -13.66 -1.01 -13.00
N GLN A 122 -12.84 -1.88 -13.59
CA GLN A 122 -13.07 -2.40 -14.95
C GLN A 122 -14.41 -3.12 -15.09
N SER A 123 -14.92 -3.77 -14.03
CA SER A 123 -16.19 -4.50 -14.06
C SER A 123 -17.42 -3.58 -14.09
N VAL A 124 -17.31 -2.36 -13.54
CA VAL A 124 -18.40 -1.38 -13.47
C VAL A 124 -18.30 -0.24 -14.50
N LEU A 125 -17.16 -0.07 -15.19
CA LEU A 125 -16.92 1.00 -16.18
C LEU A 125 -18.04 1.15 -17.24
N ARG A 126 -18.77 0.08 -17.54
CA ARG A 126 -19.83 0.06 -18.55
C ARG A 126 -21.26 0.11 -17.98
N ARG A 127 -21.43 0.17 -16.66
CA ARG A 127 -22.72 -0.09 -16.00
C ARG A 127 -23.32 1.09 -15.21
N ASP A 128 -22.70 2.27 -15.19
CA ASP A 128 -23.13 3.39 -14.33
C ASP A 128 -23.27 2.98 -12.85
N HIS A 129 -22.43 2.02 -12.44
CA HIS A 129 -22.38 1.47 -11.09
C HIS A 129 -21.06 1.90 -10.44
N HIS A 130 -20.99 1.84 -9.12
CA HIS A 130 -19.82 2.27 -8.36
C HIS A 130 -19.06 1.08 -7.77
N VAL A 131 -17.80 1.34 -7.39
CA VAL A 131 -17.01 0.44 -6.55
C VAL A 131 -16.99 1.01 -5.14
N GLY A 132 -17.41 0.21 -4.17
CA GLY A 132 -17.25 0.50 -2.75
C GLY A 132 -15.90 -0.01 -2.26
N VAL A 133 -15.19 0.81 -1.47
CA VAL A 133 -14.01 0.37 -0.74
C VAL A 133 -14.22 0.67 0.74
N PHE A 134 -14.20 -0.36 1.56
CA PHE A 134 -14.36 -0.26 3.01
C PHE A 134 -13.04 -0.61 3.69
N VAL A 135 -12.66 0.17 4.69
CA VAL A 135 -11.48 -0.09 5.52
C VAL A 135 -11.95 -0.33 6.94
N VAL A 136 -11.48 -1.41 7.54
CA VAL A 136 -11.82 -1.86 8.90
C VAL A 136 -10.52 -1.96 9.69
N ASP A 137 -10.47 -1.25 10.82
CA ASP A 137 -9.33 -1.27 11.74
C ASP A 137 -9.76 -1.84 13.10
N ILE A 138 -8.89 -2.60 13.75
CA ILE A 138 -9.17 -3.18 15.08
C ILE A 138 -8.72 -2.20 16.16
N ASP A 139 -9.68 -1.59 16.84
CA ASP A 139 -9.42 -0.68 17.95
C ASP A 139 -8.50 -1.30 19.02
N ARG A 140 -7.42 -0.60 19.34
CA ARG A 140 -6.47 -0.94 20.42
C ARG A 140 -5.79 -2.31 20.24
N PHE A 141 -5.66 -2.81 19.02
CA PHE A 141 -5.01 -4.10 18.76
C PHE A 141 -3.58 -4.17 19.32
N LYS A 142 -2.80 -3.09 19.17
CA LYS A 142 -1.46 -3.01 19.78
C LYS A 142 -1.49 -3.23 21.30
N THR A 143 -2.46 -2.66 22.02
CA THR A 143 -2.58 -2.85 23.48
C THR A 143 -2.87 -4.30 23.85
N LEU A 144 -3.68 -5.00 23.04
CA LEU A 144 -3.92 -6.43 23.21
C LEU A 144 -2.62 -7.22 23.05
N ASN A 145 -1.85 -6.97 21.99
CA ASN A 145 -0.57 -7.64 21.74
C ASN A 145 0.46 -7.33 22.83
N ASP A 146 0.56 -6.08 23.26
CA ASP A 146 1.49 -5.66 24.31
C ASP A 146 1.17 -6.35 25.66
N ARG A 147 -0.10 -6.69 25.92
CA ARG A 147 -0.54 -7.32 27.18
C ARG A 147 -0.55 -8.84 27.14
N HIS A 148 -0.84 -9.44 25.99
CA HIS A 148 -1.12 -10.87 25.87
C HIS A 148 -0.19 -11.61 24.89
N GLY A 149 0.74 -10.90 24.24
CA GLY A 149 1.59 -11.43 23.19
C GLY A 149 0.87 -11.53 21.84
N PHE A 150 1.61 -11.92 20.80
CA PHE A 150 1.12 -11.93 19.42
C PHE A 150 0.15 -13.08 19.11
N GLY A 151 0.26 -14.23 19.78
CA GLY A 151 -0.61 -15.39 19.52
C GLY A 151 -2.11 -15.09 19.68
N PRO A 152 -2.54 -14.49 20.81
CA PRO A 152 -3.92 -14.04 20.97
C PRO A 152 -4.34 -12.96 19.95
N GLY A 153 -3.42 -12.12 19.51
CA GLY A 153 -3.67 -11.16 18.42
C GLY A 153 -3.96 -11.86 17.10
N ASP A 154 -3.17 -12.87 16.76
CA ASP A 154 -3.38 -13.70 15.57
C ASP A 154 -4.74 -14.40 15.59
N ASP A 155 -5.18 -14.89 16.75
CA ASP A 155 -6.50 -15.52 16.89
C ASP A 155 -7.65 -14.53 16.68
N VAL A 156 -7.49 -13.28 17.14
CA VAL A 156 -8.43 -12.19 16.87
C VAL A 156 -8.49 -11.89 15.37
N LEU A 157 -7.34 -11.80 14.71
CA LEU A 157 -7.25 -11.54 13.27
C LEU A 157 -7.93 -12.65 12.46
N ARG A 158 -7.65 -13.93 12.76
CA ARG A 158 -8.32 -15.08 12.12
C ARG A 158 -9.82 -15.06 12.34
N THR A 159 -10.25 -14.79 13.56
CA THR A 159 -11.68 -14.74 13.91
C THR A 159 -12.39 -13.61 13.15
N LEU A 160 -11.76 -12.45 13.04
CA LEU A 160 -12.33 -11.32 12.30
C LEU A 160 -12.38 -11.63 10.80
N ALA A 161 -11.31 -12.20 10.23
CA ALA A 161 -11.28 -12.63 8.83
C ALA A 161 -12.47 -13.54 8.50
N THR A 162 -12.66 -14.64 9.24
CA THR A 162 -13.78 -15.57 9.03
C THR A 162 -15.14 -14.89 9.18
N ARG A 163 -15.29 -13.96 10.14
CA ARG A 163 -16.55 -13.24 10.34
C ARG A 163 -16.85 -12.27 9.21
N LEU A 164 -15.84 -11.57 8.71
CA LEU A 164 -15.99 -10.67 7.57
C LEU A 164 -16.36 -11.46 6.32
N GLU A 165 -15.61 -12.52 5.98
CA GLU A 165 -15.91 -13.38 4.81
C GLU A 165 -17.35 -13.91 4.82
N ALA A 166 -17.86 -14.32 5.99
CA ALA A 166 -19.22 -14.82 6.13
C ALA A 166 -20.32 -13.75 5.87
N THR A 167 -19.97 -12.47 5.88
CA THR A 167 -20.90 -11.36 5.62
C THR A 167 -20.81 -10.82 4.20
N LEU A 168 -19.76 -11.16 3.47
CA LEU A 168 -19.47 -10.64 2.15
C LEU A 168 -20.19 -11.42 1.05
N ARG A 169 -20.46 -10.73 -0.06
CA ARG A 169 -21.02 -11.34 -1.26
C ARG A 169 -19.92 -12.10 -2.01
N PRO A 170 -20.28 -13.05 -2.89
CA PRO A 170 -19.30 -13.79 -3.69
C PRO A 170 -18.37 -12.92 -4.55
N ASP A 171 -18.85 -11.76 -4.99
CA ASP A 171 -18.08 -10.84 -5.84
C ASP A 171 -17.28 -9.80 -5.03
N ASP A 172 -17.47 -9.75 -3.71
CA ASP A 172 -16.67 -8.88 -2.84
C ASP A 172 -15.30 -9.53 -2.60
N THR A 173 -14.27 -8.69 -2.52
CA THR A 173 -12.91 -9.12 -2.20
C THR A 173 -12.52 -8.63 -0.81
N LEU A 174 -12.16 -9.55 0.08
CA LEU A 174 -11.55 -9.23 1.38
C LEU A 174 -10.03 -9.30 1.28
N VAL A 175 -9.35 -8.32 1.86
CA VAL A 175 -7.89 -8.22 1.89
C VAL A 175 -7.46 -7.85 3.31
N ARG A 176 -6.34 -8.39 3.78
CA ARG A 176 -5.65 -7.85 4.96
C ARG A 176 -4.58 -6.86 4.50
N SER A 177 -4.86 -5.57 4.65
CA SER A 177 -4.02 -4.47 4.12
C SER A 177 -2.92 -4.02 5.08
N GLY A 178 -2.96 -4.46 6.35
CA GLY A 178 -1.97 -4.10 7.36
C GLY A 178 -1.98 -5.00 8.59
N GLY A 179 -1.35 -4.53 9.67
CA GLY A 179 -1.23 -5.27 10.92
C GLY A 179 -2.59 -5.63 11.52
N ASP A 180 -3.45 -4.64 11.72
CA ASP A 180 -4.81 -4.70 12.24
C ASP A 180 -5.88 -4.27 11.22
N GLU A 181 -5.45 -3.92 10.01
CA GLU A 181 -6.31 -3.34 8.98
C GLU A 181 -6.77 -4.38 7.94
N PHE A 182 -8.06 -4.35 7.64
CA PHE A 182 -8.71 -5.10 6.58
C PHE A 182 -9.35 -4.14 5.57
N ALA A 183 -9.34 -4.52 4.31
CA ALA A 183 -10.01 -3.80 3.24
C ALA A 183 -11.00 -4.72 2.51
N VAL A 184 -12.16 -4.18 2.18
CA VAL A 184 -13.16 -4.85 1.34
C VAL A 184 -13.34 -4.03 0.06
N VAL A 185 -13.17 -4.70 -1.09
CA VAL A 185 -13.51 -4.14 -2.40
C VAL A 185 -14.84 -4.76 -2.83
N SER A 186 -15.87 -3.93 -2.95
CA SER A 186 -17.21 -4.35 -3.34
C SER A 186 -17.55 -3.75 -4.71
N PRO A 187 -17.47 -4.52 -5.81
CA PRO A 187 -17.96 -4.06 -7.09
C PRO A 187 -19.49 -3.95 -7.05
N ASP A 188 -20.05 -3.12 -7.94
CA ASP A 188 -21.49 -3.05 -8.13
C ASP A 188 -22.26 -2.62 -6.86
N VAL A 189 -21.82 -1.51 -6.26
CA VAL A 189 -22.60 -0.82 -5.23
C VAL A 189 -23.49 0.24 -5.86
N LEU A 190 -24.73 0.33 -5.36
CA LEU A 190 -25.66 1.39 -5.74
C LEU A 190 -25.07 2.74 -5.34
N GLY A 191 -25.05 3.69 -6.28
CA GLY A 191 -24.56 5.04 -6.01
C GLY A 191 -25.34 5.71 -4.88
N VAL A 192 -24.63 6.44 -4.01
CA VAL A 192 -25.28 7.33 -3.05
C VAL A 192 -25.64 8.60 -3.81
N ALA A 193 -26.92 8.76 -4.13
CA ALA A 193 -27.47 9.96 -4.76
C ALA A 193 -27.39 11.18 -3.83
#